data_AF-A0A653L8D2-F1
#
_entry.id   AF-A0A653L8D2-F1
#
_cell.length_a   1.000
_cell.length_b   1.000
_cell.length_c   1.000
_cell.angle_alpha   90.00
_cell.angle_beta   90.00
_cell.angle_gamma   90.00
#
_symmetry.space_group_name_H-M   'P 1'
#
loop_
_entity.id
_entity.type
_entity.pdbx_description
1 polymer ?
#
loop_
_entity_poly.entity_id
_entity_poly.type
_entity_poly.pdbx_seq_one_letter_code
_entity_poly.pdbx_strand_id
1 'polypeptide(L)'
;MFAKLEGRPVLLVGGGEVALRKARLLLAAGARLTLVSPELEPEFAEFTGRFTHLAERFTPAHLAGQILVVAATDNLEVNALVYQSANQLGLFVNVVDDPKRSSFIFPSIIDRSPLMVAVSSGGKAPVLVRLLRERLESLLPRHLGGLTELSGRVRDKAKRVLSSISDRRRFWERAFASNTLASLIEREDWQSAEQWLSDGLDQAKSEVGEVVLVGAGPGDPGLLTLKALQQIQQAEVVLYDQLVSAEILDLVRRDATLVSVGKKAGAHSVPQEETNRLLVEYAKAGNRVVRLKGGDPFMFGRGGEELEVLADEGIPFSVVPGITAAAGATAYAGIPLTHRDYAQSAVFITGHCQKDGKEPDWQQLAATSQTLVIYMGLMRSEHIQQQLMEHGRSQATPIAIIERGTTSRQRVLTGTLADLAELAKQAVSPSLIVIGEVVALRERLAWFGEKSGEKSGQQNANPDLDGCDLKLVQLA
;
A
#
# COMPACT_ATOMS: atom_id res chain seq x y z
N MET A 1 17.06 -15.14 9.05
CA MET A 1 18.18 -14.64 9.91
C MET A 1 19.44 -14.62 9.06
N PHE A 2 20.26 -13.57 9.13
CA PHE A 2 21.62 -13.55 8.57
C PHE A 2 22.62 -13.72 9.71
N ALA A 3 23.49 -14.72 9.62
CA ALA A 3 24.45 -15.05 10.67
C ALA A 3 25.84 -14.48 10.34
N LYS A 4 26.49 -13.85 11.33
CA LYS A 4 27.89 -13.41 11.20
C LYS A 4 28.83 -14.58 11.52
N LEU A 5 29.42 -15.18 10.48
CA LEU A 5 30.27 -16.39 10.61
C LEU A 5 31.77 -16.12 10.65
N GLU A 6 32.19 -14.86 10.51
CA GLU A 6 33.60 -14.47 10.51
C GLU A 6 34.35 -15.01 11.76
N GLY A 7 35.32 -15.89 11.52
CA GLY A 7 36.14 -16.56 12.56
C GLY A 7 35.41 -17.63 13.38
N ARG A 8 34.12 -17.90 13.12
CA ARG A 8 33.30 -18.84 13.89
C ARG A 8 33.50 -20.30 13.44
N PRO A 9 33.53 -21.27 14.37
CA PRO A 9 33.73 -22.69 14.05
C PRO A 9 32.49 -23.30 13.39
N VAL A 10 32.67 -23.84 12.19
CA VAL A 10 31.62 -24.50 11.41
C VAL A 10 32.09 -25.86 10.95
N LEU A 11 31.24 -26.88 11.11
CA LEU A 11 31.49 -28.23 10.62
C LEU A 11 30.76 -28.50 9.30
N LEU A 12 31.45 -29.07 8.34
CA LEU A 12 30.88 -29.61 7.11
C LEU A 12 31.22 -31.09 7.02
N VAL A 13 30.19 -31.94 6.98
CA VAL A 13 30.32 -33.39 6.89
C VAL A 13 30.05 -33.81 5.45
N GLY A 14 31.05 -34.38 4.80
CA GLY A 14 31.02 -34.74 3.37
C GLY A 14 32.12 -34.05 2.56
N GLY A 15 32.54 -34.71 1.49
CA GLY A 15 33.65 -34.28 0.63
C GLY A 15 33.34 -34.29 -0.86
N GLY A 16 32.08 -34.53 -1.24
CA GLY A 16 31.62 -34.54 -2.65
C GLY A 16 31.29 -33.14 -3.19
N GLU A 17 30.79 -33.07 -4.43
CA GLU A 17 30.40 -31.82 -5.09
C GLU A 17 29.41 -30.97 -4.28
N VAL A 18 28.44 -31.62 -3.63
CA VAL A 18 27.44 -30.93 -2.80
C VAL A 18 28.10 -30.24 -1.61
N ALA A 19 29.03 -30.92 -0.95
CA ALA A 19 29.81 -30.36 0.14
C ALA A 19 30.68 -29.19 -0.35
N LEU A 20 31.31 -29.33 -1.51
CA LEU A 20 32.13 -28.27 -2.10
C LEU A 20 31.36 -26.97 -2.31
N ARG A 21 30.13 -27.04 -2.84
CA ARG A 21 29.26 -25.85 -3.01
C ARG A 21 28.95 -25.17 -1.67
N LYS A 22 28.78 -25.95 -0.59
CA LYS A 22 28.56 -25.40 0.76
C LYS A 22 29.83 -24.82 1.36
N ALA A 23 30.97 -25.47 1.14
CA ALA A 23 32.27 -24.96 1.57
C ALA A 23 32.55 -23.57 0.99
N ARG A 24 32.29 -23.35 -0.32
CA ARG A 24 32.46 -22.03 -0.96
C ARG A 24 31.68 -20.92 -0.25
N LEU A 25 30.40 -21.17 0.07
CA LEU A 25 29.54 -20.20 0.77
C LEU A 25 30.02 -19.92 2.19
N LEU A 26 30.38 -20.96 2.94
CA LEU A 26 30.83 -20.84 4.33
C LEU A 26 32.18 -20.11 4.42
N LEU A 27 33.11 -20.41 3.52
CA LEU A 27 34.41 -19.74 3.44
C LEU A 27 34.29 -18.28 3.00
N ALA A 28 33.41 -17.97 2.05
CA ALA A 28 33.11 -16.59 1.65
C ALA A 28 32.52 -15.77 2.82
N ALA A 29 31.73 -16.41 3.69
CA ALA A 29 31.23 -15.80 4.92
C ALA A 29 32.27 -15.70 6.05
N GLY A 30 33.52 -16.11 5.81
CA GLY A 30 34.63 -16.04 6.77
C GLY A 30 34.62 -17.11 7.86
N ALA A 31 33.87 -18.21 7.69
CA ALA A 31 33.80 -19.28 8.69
C ALA A 31 35.15 -19.97 8.88
N ARG A 32 35.47 -20.33 10.13
CA ARG A 32 36.55 -21.27 10.46
C ARG A 32 36.05 -22.69 10.21
N LEU A 33 36.24 -23.15 8.97
CA LEU A 33 35.65 -24.38 8.47
C LEU A 33 36.47 -25.62 8.86
N THR A 34 35.80 -26.61 9.44
CA THR A 34 36.29 -27.97 9.60
C THR A 34 35.49 -28.89 8.68
N LEU A 35 36.19 -29.67 7.87
CA LEU A 35 35.63 -30.65 6.93
C LEU A 35 35.91 -32.06 7.45
N VAL A 36 34.87 -32.86 7.64
CA VAL A 36 34.98 -34.28 8.02
C VAL A 36 34.51 -35.13 6.85
N SER A 37 35.44 -35.81 6.20
CA SER A 37 35.13 -36.79 5.16
C SER A 37 36.33 -37.69 4.89
N PRO A 38 36.16 -38.99 4.61
CA PRO A 38 37.26 -39.88 4.26
C PRO A 38 38.04 -39.40 3.02
N GLU A 39 37.33 -38.85 2.05
CA GLU A 39 37.87 -38.40 0.77
C GLU A 39 37.31 -37.02 0.42
N LEU A 40 38.05 -36.24 -0.37
CA LEU A 40 37.63 -34.95 -0.89
C LEU A 40 37.70 -34.95 -2.41
N GLU A 41 36.75 -34.29 -3.04
CA GLU A 41 36.84 -33.95 -4.46
C GLU A 41 38.12 -33.14 -4.76
N PRO A 42 38.79 -33.35 -5.91
CA PRO A 42 40.03 -32.64 -6.25
C PRO A 42 39.88 -31.12 -6.24
N GLU A 43 38.69 -30.59 -6.55
CA GLU A 43 38.41 -29.15 -6.55
C GLU A 43 38.54 -28.49 -5.16
N PHE A 44 38.51 -29.26 -4.06
CA PHE A 44 38.81 -28.71 -2.73
C PHE A 44 40.24 -28.16 -2.62
N ALA A 45 41.15 -28.54 -3.53
CA ALA A 45 42.50 -28.01 -3.58
C ALA A 45 42.53 -26.48 -3.76
N GLU A 46 41.51 -25.87 -4.37
CA GLU A 46 41.36 -24.40 -4.49
C GLU A 46 41.36 -23.69 -3.12
N PHE A 47 40.91 -24.38 -2.07
CA PHE A 47 40.74 -23.82 -0.73
C PHE A 47 41.81 -24.31 0.26
N THR A 48 42.91 -24.87 -0.24
CA THR A 48 44.00 -25.38 0.60
C THR A 48 44.46 -24.33 1.62
N GLY A 49 44.57 -24.71 2.89
CA GLY A 49 44.95 -23.82 3.98
C GLY A 49 43.83 -22.90 4.52
N ARG A 50 42.64 -22.92 3.91
CA ARG A 50 41.48 -22.14 4.37
C ARG A 50 40.50 -22.94 5.23
N PHE A 51 40.70 -24.24 5.36
CA PHE A 51 39.90 -25.14 6.19
C PHE A 51 40.78 -26.21 6.84
N THR A 52 40.25 -26.86 7.87
CA THR A 52 40.86 -28.04 8.49
C THR A 52 40.17 -29.30 7.98
N HIS A 53 40.92 -30.22 7.37
CA HIS A 53 40.39 -31.52 6.92
C HIS A 53 40.66 -32.61 7.96
N LEU A 54 39.61 -33.35 8.31
CA LEU A 54 39.69 -34.59 9.07
C LEU A 54 39.30 -35.73 8.13
N ALA A 55 40.29 -36.53 7.73
CA ALA A 55 40.15 -37.64 6.78
C ALA A 55 39.51 -38.89 7.44
N GLU A 56 38.33 -38.71 8.03
CA GLU A 56 37.66 -39.69 8.86
C GLU A 56 36.15 -39.72 8.61
N ARG A 57 35.47 -40.73 9.14
CA ARG A 57 33.99 -40.78 9.15
C ARG A 57 33.45 -39.92 10.29
N PHE A 58 32.25 -39.37 10.11
CA PHE A 58 31.61 -38.56 11.14
C PHE A 58 31.37 -39.34 12.43
N THR A 59 31.73 -38.71 13.55
CA THR A 59 31.33 -39.12 14.89
C THR A 59 30.76 -37.91 15.63
N PRO A 60 29.85 -38.10 16.61
CA PRO A 60 29.29 -36.99 17.38
C PRO A 60 30.34 -36.11 18.08
N ALA A 61 31.53 -36.64 18.38
CA ALA A 61 32.64 -35.89 18.98
C ALA A 61 33.10 -34.71 18.11
N HIS A 62 32.96 -34.80 16.78
CA HIS A 62 33.33 -33.73 15.86
C HIS A 62 32.47 -32.46 16.00
N LEU A 63 31.29 -32.57 16.64
CA LEU A 63 30.42 -31.42 16.91
C LEU A 63 30.92 -30.56 18.07
N ALA A 64 31.89 -31.04 18.86
CA ALA A 64 32.40 -30.31 20.01
C ALA A 64 32.98 -28.95 19.59
N GLY A 65 32.49 -27.88 20.22
CA GLY A 65 32.95 -26.51 19.96
C GLY A 65 32.48 -25.90 18.64
N GLN A 66 31.65 -26.59 17.86
CA GLN A 66 31.05 -26.07 16.64
C GLN A 66 29.79 -25.26 16.97
N ILE A 67 29.43 -24.29 16.13
CA ILE A 67 28.17 -23.53 16.29
C ILE A 67 27.13 -23.83 15.21
N LEU A 68 27.59 -24.38 14.09
CA LEU A 68 26.79 -24.69 12.91
C LEU A 68 27.38 -25.93 12.24
N VAL A 69 26.50 -26.81 11.77
CA VAL A 69 26.88 -28.01 11.04
C VAL A 69 26.07 -28.18 9.75
N VAL A 70 26.74 -28.62 8.70
CA VAL A 70 26.12 -28.98 7.42
C VAL A 70 26.43 -30.44 7.11
N ALA A 71 25.39 -31.25 6.91
CA ALA A 71 25.51 -32.62 6.44
C ALA A 71 25.26 -32.65 4.92
N ALA A 72 26.32 -32.90 4.16
CA ALA A 72 26.34 -32.88 2.70
C ALA A 72 26.94 -34.19 2.17
N THR A 73 26.39 -35.32 2.60
CA THR A 73 26.81 -36.66 2.15
C THR A 73 25.68 -37.36 1.41
N ASP A 74 26.03 -38.33 0.57
CA ASP A 74 25.05 -39.23 -0.08
C ASP A 74 24.57 -40.35 0.88
N ASN A 75 25.13 -40.43 2.10
CA ASN A 75 24.76 -41.42 3.08
C ASN A 75 23.68 -40.88 4.04
N LEU A 76 22.45 -41.37 3.86
CA LEU A 76 21.29 -40.96 4.65
C LEU A 76 21.43 -41.26 6.15
N GLU A 77 22.12 -42.33 6.53
CA GLU A 77 22.34 -42.69 7.94
C GLU A 77 23.30 -41.71 8.60
N VAL A 78 24.39 -41.34 7.91
CA VAL A 78 25.33 -40.33 8.39
C VAL A 78 24.62 -38.99 8.54
N ASN A 79 23.83 -38.57 7.55
CA ASN A 79 23.07 -37.32 7.60
C ASN A 79 22.07 -37.31 8.77
N ALA A 80 21.38 -38.44 9.02
CA ALA A 80 20.47 -38.59 10.16
C ALA A 80 21.21 -38.52 11.51
N LEU A 81 22.39 -39.15 11.61
CA LEU A 81 23.22 -39.14 12.81
C LEU A 81 23.75 -37.72 13.10
N VAL A 82 24.19 -36.99 12.07
CA VAL A 82 24.60 -35.58 12.20
C VAL A 82 23.43 -34.75 12.72
N TYR A 83 22.25 -34.89 12.12
CA TYR A 83 21.03 -34.17 12.54
C TYR A 83 20.65 -34.43 14.00
N GLN A 84 20.56 -35.69 14.39
CA GLN A 84 20.19 -36.08 15.76
C GLN A 84 21.20 -35.56 16.77
N SER A 85 22.49 -35.75 16.50
CA SER A 85 23.58 -35.34 17.41
C SER A 85 23.66 -33.82 17.55
N ALA A 86 23.48 -33.09 16.43
CA ALA A 86 23.50 -31.63 16.44
C ALA A 86 22.31 -31.03 17.19
N ASN A 87 21.11 -31.59 17.01
CA ASN A 87 19.91 -31.14 17.72
C ASN A 87 20.00 -31.38 19.23
N GLN A 88 20.57 -32.52 19.67
CA GLN A 88 20.78 -32.78 21.09
C GLN A 88 21.69 -31.74 21.76
N LEU A 89 22.64 -31.19 21.00
CA LEU A 89 23.56 -30.14 21.45
C LEU A 89 23.04 -28.71 21.22
N GLY A 90 21.84 -28.55 20.66
CA GLY A 90 21.27 -27.24 20.33
C GLY A 90 22.00 -26.49 19.20
N LEU A 91 22.71 -27.21 18.34
CA LEU A 91 23.45 -26.63 17.22
C LEU A 91 22.55 -26.41 16.00
N PHE A 92 22.82 -25.36 15.23
CA PHE A 92 22.17 -25.18 13.94
C PHE A 92 22.69 -26.24 12.95
N VAL A 93 21.80 -27.13 12.53
CA VAL A 93 22.06 -28.16 11.51
C VAL A 93 21.27 -27.92 10.23
N ASN A 94 21.96 -28.08 9.10
CA ASN A 94 21.35 -28.23 7.78
C ASN A 94 21.74 -29.59 7.20
N VAL A 95 20.75 -30.39 6.83
CA VAL A 95 20.95 -31.58 6.00
C VAL A 95 20.60 -31.19 4.57
N VAL A 96 21.55 -31.34 3.66
CA VAL A 96 21.32 -30.98 2.25
C VAL A 96 20.22 -31.88 1.67
N ASP A 97 19.32 -31.25 0.92
CA ASP A 97 18.15 -31.87 0.29
C ASP A 97 17.13 -32.53 1.26
N ASP A 98 17.27 -32.33 2.57
CA ASP A 98 16.27 -32.69 3.57
C ASP A 98 15.86 -31.48 4.45
N PRO A 99 14.92 -30.65 3.98
CA PRO A 99 14.41 -29.53 4.76
C PRO A 99 13.69 -29.94 6.05
N LYS A 100 13.17 -31.18 6.14
CA LYS A 100 12.47 -31.66 7.34
C LYS A 100 13.44 -31.98 8.46
N ARG A 101 14.63 -32.47 8.12
CA ARG A 101 15.74 -32.71 9.03
C ARG A 101 16.74 -31.56 9.01
N SER A 102 16.24 -30.33 9.03
CA SER A 102 17.06 -29.12 9.05
C SER A 102 16.47 -28.09 9.99
N SER A 103 17.32 -27.52 10.84
CA SER A 103 16.96 -26.37 11.69
C SER A 103 17.10 -25.03 10.95
N PHE A 104 17.85 -25.02 9.85
CA PHE A 104 17.96 -23.88 8.93
C PHE A 104 18.13 -24.35 7.47
N ILE A 105 17.83 -23.46 6.54
CA ILE A 105 17.92 -23.73 5.09
C ILE A 105 18.83 -22.67 4.48
N PHE A 106 19.68 -23.08 3.52
CA PHE A 106 20.40 -22.15 2.66
C PHE A 106 19.45 -21.51 1.65
N PRO A 107 19.19 -20.19 1.70
CA PRO A 107 18.41 -19.52 0.68
C PRO A 107 19.23 -19.39 -0.61
N SER A 108 18.56 -19.02 -1.70
CA SER A 108 19.25 -18.40 -2.83
C SER A 108 19.70 -17.00 -2.41
N ILE A 109 21.00 -16.75 -2.49
CA ILE A 109 21.61 -15.48 -2.08
C ILE A 109 22.02 -14.70 -3.33
N ILE A 110 21.67 -13.43 -3.35
CA ILE A 110 22.18 -12.44 -4.30
C ILE A 110 23.09 -11.52 -3.50
N ASP A 111 24.37 -11.58 -3.83
CA ASP A 111 25.41 -10.84 -3.14
C ASP A 111 25.70 -9.52 -3.86
N ARG A 112 25.48 -8.42 -3.16
CA ARG A 112 25.88 -7.05 -3.51
C ARG A 112 26.55 -6.42 -2.28
N SER A 113 27.41 -7.19 -1.61
CA SER A 113 27.99 -6.87 -0.31
C SER A 113 28.37 -5.38 -0.18
N PRO A 114 27.97 -4.71 0.92
CA PRO A 114 27.30 -5.28 2.11
C PRO A 114 25.77 -5.50 1.96
N LEU A 115 25.17 -5.15 0.83
CA LEU A 115 23.76 -5.44 0.55
C LEU A 115 23.59 -6.91 0.16
N MET A 116 22.73 -7.64 0.86
CA MET A 116 22.42 -9.05 0.55
C MET A 116 20.92 -9.26 0.45
N VAL A 117 20.50 -9.99 -0.59
CA VAL A 117 19.11 -10.44 -0.75
C VAL A 117 19.06 -11.95 -0.67
N ALA A 118 18.16 -12.48 0.15
CA ALA A 118 17.94 -13.90 0.31
C ALA A 118 16.51 -14.28 -0.07
N VAL A 119 16.37 -15.27 -0.95
CA VAL A 119 15.08 -15.79 -1.43
C VAL A 119 14.97 -17.26 -1.04
N SER A 120 13.86 -17.65 -0.40
CA SER A 120 13.59 -19.04 -0.01
C SER A 120 12.10 -19.36 -0.10
N SER A 121 11.80 -20.59 -0.52
CA SER A 121 10.45 -21.18 -0.51
C SER A 121 10.30 -22.24 0.59
N GLY A 122 11.25 -22.33 1.53
CA GLY A 122 11.29 -23.39 2.55
C GLY A 122 11.45 -24.79 1.92
N GLY A 123 12.10 -24.87 0.76
CA GLY A 123 12.30 -26.12 0.01
C GLY A 123 11.12 -26.55 -0.87
N LYS A 124 9.98 -25.84 -0.86
CA LYS A 124 8.76 -26.25 -1.61
C LYS A 124 8.82 -25.98 -3.11
N ALA A 125 9.56 -24.97 -3.53
CA ALA A 125 9.59 -24.53 -4.94
C ALA A 125 11.00 -24.01 -5.33
N PRO A 126 11.98 -24.90 -5.51
CA PRO A 126 13.37 -24.49 -5.84
C PRO A 126 13.48 -23.82 -7.21
N VAL A 127 12.69 -24.25 -8.21
CA VAL A 127 12.69 -23.65 -9.56
C VAL A 127 12.18 -22.21 -9.53
N LEU A 128 11.10 -21.93 -8.79
CA LEU A 128 10.58 -20.56 -8.62
C LEU A 128 11.61 -19.65 -7.94
N VAL A 129 12.28 -20.15 -6.90
CA VAL A 129 13.35 -19.42 -6.20
C VAL A 129 14.51 -19.11 -7.15
N ARG A 130 14.87 -20.02 -8.06
CA ARG A 130 15.89 -19.78 -9.08
C ARG A 130 15.45 -18.68 -10.07
N LEU A 131 14.23 -18.73 -10.59
CA LEU A 131 13.72 -17.70 -11.51
C LEU A 131 13.63 -16.31 -10.88
N LEU A 132 13.20 -16.24 -9.61
CA LEU A 132 13.19 -14.99 -8.86
C LEU A 132 14.61 -14.47 -8.63
N ARG A 133 15.55 -15.35 -8.28
CA ARG A 133 16.95 -14.99 -8.12
C ARG A 133 17.51 -14.39 -9.41
N GLU A 134 17.30 -15.04 -10.56
CA GLU A 134 17.79 -14.56 -11.87
C GLU A 134 17.22 -13.18 -12.23
N ARG A 135 15.92 -12.95 -12.00
CA ARG A 135 15.30 -11.63 -12.20
C ARG A 135 15.85 -10.57 -11.26
N LEU A 136 16.04 -10.91 -9.99
CA LEU A 136 16.60 -9.96 -9.03
C LEU A 136 18.08 -9.68 -9.32
N GLU A 137 18.85 -10.66 -9.78
CA GLU A 137 20.24 -10.45 -10.21
C GLU A 137 20.35 -9.47 -11.38
N SER A 138 19.40 -9.51 -12.32
CA SER A 138 19.36 -8.55 -13.45
C SER A 138 18.88 -7.16 -13.04
N LEU A 139 18.00 -7.07 -12.04
CA LEU A 139 17.47 -5.79 -11.53
C LEU A 139 18.40 -5.09 -10.53
N LEU A 140 19.33 -5.82 -9.88
CA LEU A 140 20.22 -5.28 -8.86
C LEU A 140 21.63 -5.06 -9.44
N PRO A 141 22.01 -3.80 -9.75
CA PRO A 141 23.34 -3.50 -10.29
C PRO A 141 24.48 -3.90 -9.34
N ARG A 142 25.67 -4.15 -9.88
CA ARG A 142 26.84 -4.53 -9.07
C ARG A 142 27.32 -3.40 -8.15
N HIS A 143 27.12 -2.14 -8.55
CA HIS A 143 27.57 -0.97 -7.80
C HIS A 143 26.77 -0.67 -6.52
N LEU A 144 25.66 -1.38 -6.24
CA LEU A 144 24.86 -1.18 -5.02
C LEU A 144 25.66 -1.39 -3.72
N GLY A 145 26.67 -2.27 -3.75
CA GLY A 145 27.58 -2.46 -2.63
C GLY A 145 28.36 -1.19 -2.31
N GLY A 146 28.97 -0.60 -3.35
CA GLY A 146 29.68 0.67 -3.24
C GLY A 146 28.80 1.85 -2.82
N LEU A 147 27.53 1.89 -3.27
CA LEU A 147 26.56 2.87 -2.78
C LEU A 147 26.34 2.74 -1.28
N THR A 148 26.25 1.50 -0.76
CA THR A 148 26.03 1.27 0.67
C THR A 148 27.25 1.70 1.49
N GLU A 149 28.46 1.42 0.99
CA GLU A 149 29.70 1.83 1.63
C GLU A 149 29.87 3.36 1.66
N LEU A 150 29.67 4.02 0.51
CA LEU A 150 29.68 5.48 0.42
C LEU A 150 28.60 6.13 1.30
N SER A 151 27.41 5.53 1.34
CA SER A 151 26.35 6.00 2.22
C SER A 151 26.77 5.98 3.68
N GLY A 152 27.53 4.95 4.10
CA GLY A 152 28.12 4.85 5.43
C GLY A 152 29.10 6.00 5.73
N ARG A 153 29.99 6.32 4.79
CA ARG A 153 31.00 7.39 4.93
C ARG A 153 30.37 8.77 5.05
N VAL A 154 29.36 9.05 4.22
CA VAL A 154 28.72 10.38 4.15
C VAL A 154 27.56 10.54 5.15
N ARG A 155 27.12 9.47 5.82
CA ARG A 155 25.95 9.45 6.71
C ARG A 155 25.95 10.55 7.76
N ASP A 156 27.07 10.76 8.45
CA ASP A 156 27.14 11.73 9.55
C ASP A 156 27.26 13.16 9.05
N LYS A 157 27.80 13.38 7.85
CA LYS A 157 27.71 14.67 7.16
C LYS A 157 26.27 14.94 6.75
N ALA A 158 25.61 13.98 6.10
CA ALA A 158 24.20 14.08 5.71
C ALA A 158 23.28 14.38 6.90
N LYS A 159 23.47 13.73 8.06
CA LYS A 159 22.72 14.01 9.30
C LYS A 159 22.93 15.42 9.85
N ARG A 160 24.12 16.00 9.67
CA ARG A 160 24.42 17.37 10.13
C ARG A 160 23.88 18.43 9.18
N VAL A 161 23.97 18.17 7.88
CA VAL A 161 23.54 19.11 6.83
C VAL A 161 22.03 19.11 6.65
N LEU A 162 21.42 17.92 6.66
CA LEU A 162 19.99 17.70 6.46
C LEU A 162 19.37 17.34 7.81
N SER A 163 18.68 18.32 8.41
CA SER A 163 18.07 18.19 9.74
C SER A 163 16.88 17.23 9.74
N SER A 164 16.05 17.26 8.69
CA SER A 164 14.88 16.40 8.58
C SER A 164 15.23 14.97 8.14
N ILE A 165 14.45 14.00 8.64
CA ILE A 165 14.48 12.61 8.14
C ILE A 165 14.08 12.57 6.66
N SER A 166 13.13 13.42 6.29
CA SER A 166 12.59 13.62 4.95
C SER A 166 13.66 14.01 3.94
N ASP A 167 14.39 15.08 4.21
CA ASP A 167 15.42 15.62 3.32
C ASP A 167 16.53 14.59 3.10
N ARG A 168 16.92 13.87 4.17
CA ARG A 168 17.87 12.76 4.07
C ARG A 168 17.36 11.67 3.15
N ARG A 169 16.09 11.28 3.28
CA ARG A 169 15.49 10.24 2.43
C ARG A 169 15.47 10.67 0.97
N ARG A 170 14.96 11.87 0.65
CA ARG A 170 14.90 12.40 -0.72
C ARG A 170 16.28 12.48 -1.35
N PHE A 171 17.26 12.97 -0.58
CA PHE A 171 18.66 13.01 -0.99
C PHE A 171 19.17 11.61 -1.36
N TRP A 172 18.97 10.61 -0.49
CA TRP A 172 19.42 9.24 -0.76
C TRP A 172 18.69 8.59 -1.94
N GLU A 173 17.37 8.77 -2.06
CA GLU A 173 16.60 8.27 -3.21
C GLU A 173 17.12 8.86 -4.54
N ARG A 174 17.36 10.18 -4.59
CA ARG A 174 17.95 10.85 -5.75
C ARG A 174 19.38 10.38 -6.02
N ALA A 175 20.19 10.24 -4.97
CA ALA A 175 21.57 9.76 -5.09
C ALA A 175 21.61 8.33 -5.64
N PHE A 176 20.77 7.43 -5.14
CA PHE A 176 20.71 6.03 -5.59
C PHE A 176 20.14 5.87 -7.00
N ALA A 177 19.33 6.81 -7.47
CA ALA A 177 18.84 6.85 -8.85
C ALA A 177 19.82 7.51 -9.84
N SER A 178 20.95 8.06 -9.38
CA SER A 178 21.88 8.82 -10.21
C SER A 178 22.81 7.93 -11.02
N ASN A 179 22.71 8.00 -12.35
CA ASN A 179 23.62 7.32 -13.27
C ASN A 179 25.06 7.84 -13.16
N THR A 180 25.25 9.12 -12.82
CA THR A 180 26.58 9.70 -12.63
C THR A 180 27.27 9.07 -11.43
N LEU A 181 26.57 8.98 -10.28
CA LEU A 181 27.12 8.37 -9.08
C LEU A 181 27.41 6.88 -9.30
N ALA A 182 26.50 6.16 -9.95
CA ALA A 182 26.71 4.77 -10.35
C ALA A 182 28.00 4.60 -11.17
N SER A 183 28.20 5.44 -12.19
CA SER A 183 29.39 5.36 -13.06
C SER A 183 30.71 5.63 -12.34
N LEU A 184 30.72 6.51 -11.33
CA LEU A 184 31.91 6.79 -10.52
C LEU A 184 32.26 5.59 -9.64
N ILE A 185 31.26 4.95 -9.04
CA ILE A 185 31.44 3.75 -8.22
C ILE A 185 31.92 2.57 -9.06
N GLU A 186 31.36 2.37 -10.25
CA GLU A 186 31.78 1.30 -11.17
C GLU A 186 33.23 1.44 -11.65
N ARG A 187 33.76 2.67 -11.65
CA ARG A 187 35.17 2.97 -11.95
C ARG A 187 36.06 2.98 -10.71
N GLU A 188 35.51 2.69 -9.53
CA GLU A 188 36.18 2.76 -8.24
C GLU A 188 36.77 4.16 -7.92
N ASP A 189 36.21 5.23 -8.53
CA ASP A 189 36.59 6.62 -8.25
C ASP A 189 35.85 7.13 -7.01
N TRP A 190 36.27 6.59 -5.85
CA TRP A 190 35.64 6.88 -4.57
C TRP A 190 35.72 8.36 -4.17
N GLN A 191 36.81 9.04 -4.55
CA GLN A 191 37.02 10.44 -4.21
C GLN A 191 36.01 11.34 -4.93
N SER A 192 35.85 11.16 -6.24
CA SER A 192 34.85 11.91 -7.02
C SER A 192 33.42 11.56 -6.61
N ALA A 193 33.15 10.29 -6.27
CA ALA A 193 31.84 9.86 -5.80
C ALA A 193 31.45 10.51 -4.46
N GLU A 194 32.40 10.61 -3.52
CA GLU A 194 32.21 11.29 -2.24
C GLU A 194 32.04 12.81 -2.41
N GLN A 195 32.79 13.41 -3.34
CA GLN A 195 32.62 14.82 -3.68
C GLN A 195 31.24 15.08 -4.29
N TRP A 196 30.79 14.25 -5.23
CA TRP A 196 29.46 14.38 -5.84
C TRP A 196 28.33 14.32 -4.80
N LEU A 197 28.43 13.38 -3.84
CA LEU A 197 27.48 13.30 -2.73
C LEU A 197 27.54 14.55 -1.83
N SER A 198 28.74 15.06 -1.56
CA SER A 198 28.95 16.27 -0.78
C SER A 198 28.33 17.50 -1.43
N ASP A 199 28.55 17.70 -2.73
CA ASP A 199 27.99 18.82 -3.48
C ASP A 199 26.45 18.73 -3.53
N GLY A 200 25.92 17.51 -3.69
CA GLY A 200 24.48 17.26 -3.66
C GLY A 200 23.85 17.55 -2.29
N LEU A 201 24.57 17.35 -1.18
CA LEU A 201 24.11 17.70 0.17
C LEU A 201 24.04 19.21 0.36
N ASP A 202 25.02 19.95 -0.17
CA ASP A 202 25.06 21.40 -0.06
C ASP A 202 23.95 22.07 -0.89
N GLN A 203 23.58 21.48 -2.03
CA GLN A 203 22.46 21.91 -2.86
C GLN A 203 21.08 21.54 -2.29
N ALA A 204 20.98 20.44 -1.53
CA ALA A 204 19.72 19.94 -0.98
C ALA A 204 19.13 20.80 0.16
N LYS A 205 19.86 21.82 0.64
CA LYS A 205 19.45 22.72 1.73
C LYS A 205 18.26 23.64 1.41
N SER A 206 17.79 23.71 0.16
CA SER A 206 16.89 24.78 -0.29
C SER A 206 15.70 24.31 -1.13
N GLU A 207 15.26 23.06 -1.03
CA GLU A 207 14.07 22.62 -1.74
C GLU A 207 12.82 22.85 -0.87
N VAL A 208 11.95 23.77 -1.31
CA VAL A 208 10.58 23.86 -0.82
C VAL A 208 9.91 22.50 -1.05
N GLY A 209 9.12 22.05 -0.08
CA GLY A 209 8.34 20.82 -0.18
C GLY A 209 7.24 20.94 -1.25
N GLU A 210 6.43 19.90 -1.37
CA GLU A 210 5.30 19.88 -2.29
C GLU A 210 4.01 19.55 -1.56
N VAL A 211 2.88 19.99 -2.12
CA VAL A 211 1.55 19.62 -1.63
C VAL A 211 0.81 18.80 -2.67
N VAL A 212 0.29 17.64 -2.27
CA VAL A 212 -0.56 16.82 -3.13
C VAL A 212 -1.96 16.77 -2.56
N LEU A 213 -2.92 17.30 -3.32
CA LEU A 213 -4.32 17.28 -3.00
C LEU A 213 -4.92 15.94 -3.45
N VAL A 214 -5.39 15.11 -2.51
CA VAL A 214 -5.78 13.72 -2.80
C VAL A 214 -7.24 13.49 -2.42
N GLY A 215 -8.02 13.00 -3.38
CA GLY A 215 -9.37 12.49 -3.14
C GLY A 215 -9.33 11.10 -2.50
N ALA A 216 -9.89 10.99 -1.30
CA ALA A 216 -9.98 9.74 -0.54
C ALA A 216 -11.11 8.82 -1.03
N GLY A 217 -12.04 9.34 -1.83
CA GLY A 217 -13.28 8.62 -2.12
C GLY A 217 -14.33 8.76 -1.01
N PRO A 218 -15.50 8.14 -1.17
CA PRO A 218 -16.64 8.32 -0.27
C PRO A 218 -16.57 7.54 1.06
N GLY A 219 -15.61 6.62 1.20
CA GLY A 219 -15.38 5.90 2.45
C GLY A 219 -14.67 4.57 2.29
N ASP A 220 -15.10 3.75 1.32
CA ASP A 220 -14.51 2.43 1.03
C ASP A 220 -13.04 2.57 0.57
N PRO A 221 -12.05 1.97 1.27
CA PRO A 221 -10.65 2.00 0.86
C PRO A 221 -10.40 1.40 -0.52
N GLY A 222 -11.25 0.48 -0.99
CA GLY A 222 -11.19 -0.09 -2.33
C GLY A 222 -11.49 0.91 -3.45
N LEU A 223 -12.04 2.08 -3.11
CA LEU A 223 -12.30 3.18 -4.05
C LEU A 223 -11.18 4.22 -4.09
N LEU A 224 -10.10 4.04 -3.31
CA LEU A 224 -8.88 4.83 -3.51
C LEU A 224 -8.29 4.53 -4.89
N THR A 225 -7.87 5.58 -5.58
CA THR A 225 -7.10 5.38 -6.81
C THR A 225 -5.71 4.84 -6.47
N LEU A 226 -5.09 4.11 -7.41
CA LEU A 226 -3.72 3.63 -7.24
C LEU A 226 -2.74 4.78 -6.98
N LYS A 227 -2.94 5.93 -7.64
CA LYS A 227 -2.14 7.12 -7.42
C LYS A 227 -2.37 7.68 -6.00
N ALA A 228 -3.61 7.75 -5.51
CA ALA A 228 -3.90 8.22 -4.16
C ALA A 228 -3.18 7.37 -3.09
N LEU A 229 -3.25 6.03 -3.22
CA LEU A 229 -2.55 5.10 -2.34
C LEU A 229 -1.02 5.33 -2.36
N GLN A 230 -0.44 5.50 -3.54
CA GLN A 230 1.00 5.81 -3.68
C GLN A 230 1.37 7.12 -2.97
N GLN A 231 0.55 8.17 -3.12
CA GLN A 231 0.83 9.47 -2.48
C GLN A 231 0.77 9.39 -0.96
N ILE A 232 -0.26 8.77 -0.37
CA ILE A 232 -0.39 8.65 1.10
C ILE A 232 0.68 7.76 1.73
N GLN A 233 1.24 6.80 0.99
CA GLN A 233 2.35 5.96 1.44
C GLN A 233 3.71 6.67 1.40
N GLN A 234 3.82 7.72 0.59
CA GLN A 234 5.04 8.51 0.46
C GLN A 234 4.99 9.81 1.27
N ALA A 235 3.80 10.25 1.67
CA ALA A 235 3.57 11.45 2.46
C ALA A 235 4.35 11.47 3.77
N GLU A 236 4.82 12.64 4.16
CA GLU A 236 5.49 12.89 5.44
C GLU A 236 4.54 13.55 6.43
N VAL A 237 3.64 14.38 5.90
CA VAL A 237 2.56 15.00 6.66
C VAL A 237 1.26 14.78 5.89
N VAL A 238 0.22 14.30 6.57
CA VAL A 238 -1.11 14.13 5.99
C VAL A 238 -2.10 15.01 6.75
N LEU A 239 -2.61 16.03 6.07
CA LEU A 239 -3.71 16.87 6.56
C LEU A 239 -5.03 16.27 6.07
N TYR A 240 -5.86 15.76 6.97
CA TYR A 240 -7.09 15.06 6.61
C TYR A 240 -8.33 15.67 7.27
N ASP A 241 -9.46 15.62 6.57
CA ASP A 241 -10.75 16.02 7.13
C ASP A 241 -11.48 14.85 7.82
N GLN A 242 -12.62 15.13 8.45
CA GLN A 242 -13.41 14.11 9.15
C GLN A 242 -14.18 13.15 8.25
N LEU A 243 -14.29 13.45 6.96
CA LEU A 243 -14.99 12.59 6.00
C LEU A 243 -14.09 11.46 5.50
N VAL A 244 -12.77 11.55 5.73
CA VAL A 244 -11.83 10.45 5.49
C VAL A 244 -12.07 9.33 6.51
N SER A 245 -12.29 8.11 6.03
CA SER A 245 -12.55 6.94 6.87
C SER A 245 -11.28 6.50 7.63
N ALA A 246 -11.48 5.89 8.80
CA ALA A 246 -10.37 5.33 9.59
C ALA A 246 -9.60 4.26 8.80
N GLU A 247 -10.30 3.44 8.03
CA GLU A 247 -9.70 2.40 7.19
C GLU A 247 -8.76 2.97 6.12
N ILE A 248 -9.03 4.17 5.60
CA ILE A 248 -8.12 4.87 4.68
C ILE A 248 -6.90 5.43 5.43
N LEU A 249 -7.11 5.97 6.64
CA LEU A 249 -6.00 6.48 7.47
C LEU A 249 -5.03 5.36 7.87
N ASP A 250 -5.51 4.13 8.05
CA ASP A 250 -4.68 2.96 8.34
C ASP A 250 -3.73 2.57 7.18
N LEU A 251 -4.02 3.04 5.95
CA LEU A 251 -3.16 2.85 4.77
C LEU A 251 -2.06 3.91 4.64
N VAL A 252 -2.14 4.98 5.43
CA VAL A 252 -1.11 6.03 5.46
C VAL A 252 0.20 5.45 6.01
N ARG A 253 1.32 6.01 5.54
CA ARG A 253 2.65 5.70 6.04
C ARG A 253 2.70 5.79 7.58
N ARG A 254 3.19 4.75 8.26
CA ARG A 254 3.15 4.63 9.74
C ARG A 254 3.88 5.73 10.51
N ASP A 255 4.90 6.32 9.91
CA ASP A 255 5.74 7.39 10.47
C ASP A 255 5.39 8.77 9.89
N ALA A 256 4.26 8.91 9.17
CA ALA A 256 3.77 10.22 8.75
C ALA A 256 3.10 10.95 9.92
N THR A 257 3.26 12.28 9.95
CA THR A 257 2.53 13.14 10.88
C THR A 257 1.10 13.31 10.39
N LEU A 258 0.13 12.86 11.19
CA LEU A 258 -1.29 13.02 10.88
C LEU A 258 -1.84 14.29 11.55
N VAL A 259 -2.42 15.18 10.75
CA VAL A 259 -2.99 16.45 11.21
C VAL A 259 -4.45 16.49 10.84
N SER A 260 -5.34 16.43 11.83
CA SER A 260 -6.79 16.50 11.60
C SER A 260 -7.22 17.95 11.40
N VAL A 261 -7.78 18.25 10.22
CA VAL A 261 -8.29 19.58 9.83
C VAL A 261 -9.78 19.48 9.49
N GLY A 262 -10.65 19.75 10.47
CA GLY A 262 -12.10 19.64 10.30
C GLY A 262 -12.93 19.95 11.55
N LYS A 263 -14.24 20.18 11.39
CA LYS A 263 -15.18 20.58 12.44
C LYS A 263 -15.50 19.41 13.39
N LYS A 264 -15.01 19.36 14.62
CA LYS A 264 -15.69 18.57 15.67
C LYS A 264 -17.06 19.21 15.90
N ALA A 265 -18.14 18.44 15.73
CA ALA A 265 -19.47 18.89 16.11
C ALA A 265 -19.43 19.37 17.58
N GLY A 266 -19.54 20.69 17.80
CA GLY A 266 -19.50 21.33 19.11
C GLY A 266 -18.20 22.00 19.56
N ALA A 267 -17.08 21.96 18.80
CA ALA A 267 -15.85 22.67 19.16
C ALA A 267 -15.47 23.73 18.11
N HIS A 268 -14.93 24.86 18.57
CA HIS A 268 -14.52 26.01 17.75
C HIS A 268 -13.71 25.54 16.52
N SER A 269 -14.21 25.89 15.35
CA SER A 269 -13.71 25.49 14.04
C SER A 269 -12.27 25.91 13.81
N VAL A 270 -11.47 25.05 13.17
CA VAL A 270 -10.29 25.47 12.42
C VAL A 270 -10.82 26.26 11.20
N PRO A 271 -10.58 27.58 11.10
CA PRO A 271 -10.95 28.34 9.91
C PRO A 271 -10.24 27.77 8.67
N GLN A 272 -10.82 27.92 7.49
CA GLN A 272 -10.16 27.46 6.25
C GLN A 272 -8.75 28.06 6.12
N GLU A 273 -8.59 29.31 6.54
CA GLU A 273 -7.31 30.02 6.60
C GLU A 273 -6.26 29.28 7.42
N GLU A 274 -6.62 28.63 8.51
CA GLU A 274 -5.69 27.85 9.33
C GLU A 274 -5.27 26.56 8.63
N THR A 275 -6.18 25.90 7.88
CA THR A 275 -5.81 24.74 7.06
C THR A 275 -4.84 25.17 5.95
N ASN A 276 -5.12 26.28 5.28
CA ASN A 276 -4.25 26.85 4.25
C ASN A 276 -2.88 27.22 4.84
N ARG A 277 -2.84 27.85 6.02
CA ARG A 277 -1.60 28.18 6.74
C ARG A 277 -0.77 26.93 7.03
N LEU A 278 -1.39 25.87 7.54
CA LEU A 278 -0.69 24.62 7.85
C LEU A 278 -0.13 23.97 6.58
N LEU A 279 -0.85 23.97 5.46
CA LEU A 279 -0.33 23.47 4.18
C LEU A 279 0.94 24.22 3.75
N VAL A 280 0.90 25.55 3.81
CA VAL A 280 2.04 26.42 3.49
C VAL A 280 3.21 26.18 4.45
N GLU A 281 2.94 26.10 5.75
CA GLU A 281 3.94 25.92 6.80
C GLU A 281 4.69 24.59 6.62
N TYR A 282 3.96 23.48 6.48
CA TYR A 282 4.59 22.17 6.30
C TYR A 282 5.35 22.07 4.97
N ALA A 283 4.83 22.64 3.88
CA ALA A 283 5.51 22.65 2.61
C ALA A 283 6.78 23.52 2.63
N LYS A 284 6.74 24.72 3.24
CA LYS A 284 7.92 25.58 3.42
C LYS A 284 8.97 24.95 4.33
N ALA A 285 8.56 24.08 5.25
CA ALA A 285 9.46 23.24 6.04
C ALA A 285 10.08 22.07 5.26
N GLY A 286 9.87 22.01 3.93
CA GLY A 286 10.47 21.01 3.04
C GLY A 286 9.67 19.70 2.91
N ASN A 287 8.54 19.57 3.62
CA ASN A 287 7.82 18.30 3.70
C ASN A 287 7.06 17.97 2.41
N ARG A 288 6.91 16.67 2.15
CA ARG A 288 5.91 16.16 1.21
C ARG A 288 4.56 16.05 1.90
N VAL A 289 3.70 17.03 1.64
CA VAL A 289 2.41 17.19 2.29
C VAL A 289 1.33 16.57 1.44
N VAL A 290 0.49 15.71 2.03
CA VAL A 290 -0.75 15.27 1.40
C VAL A 290 -1.93 15.91 2.11
N ARG A 291 -2.76 16.63 1.34
CA ARG A 291 -4.08 17.10 1.81
C ARG A 291 -5.12 16.08 1.35
N LEU A 292 -5.49 15.19 2.27
CA LEU A 292 -6.43 14.09 2.02
C LEU A 292 -7.87 14.57 2.29
N LYS A 293 -8.72 14.52 1.27
CA LYS A 293 -10.08 15.07 1.29
C LYS A 293 -11.11 13.99 1.01
N GLY A 294 -12.22 13.98 1.75
CA GLY A 294 -13.33 13.08 1.46
C GLY A 294 -13.90 13.29 0.05
N GLY A 295 -14.19 12.21 -0.67
CA GLY A 295 -14.70 12.24 -2.04
C GLY A 295 -13.64 12.69 -3.05
N ASP A 296 -13.96 13.72 -3.83
CA ASP A 296 -13.07 14.32 -4.82
C ASP A 296 -12.67 15.75 -4.40
N PRO A 297 -11.40 16.18 -4.59
CA PRO A 297 -10.93 17.48 -4.12
C PRO A 297 -11.66 18.70 -4.70
N PHE A 298 -12.15 18.60 -5.93
CA PHE A 298 -12.78 19.71 -6.66
C PHE A 298 -14.31 19.64 -6.70
N MET A 299 -14.91 18.54 -6.24
CA MET A 299 -16.36 18.43 -6.07
C MET A 299 -16.82 18.89 -4.69
N PHE A 300 -17.16 20.17 -4.55
CA PHE A 300 -17.61 20.80 -3.29
C PHE A 300 -16.63 20.67 -2.12
N GLY A 301 -15.37 20.33 -2.40
CA GLY A 301 -14.33 20.11 -1.39
C GLY A 301 -13.51 21.36 -1.05
N ARG A 302 -13.72 22.50 -1.73
CA ARG A 302 -12.89 23.72 -1.60
C ARG A 302 -11.42 23.53 -1.98
N GLY A 303 -11.11 22.51 -2.79
CA GLY A 303 -9.74 22.25 -3.22
C GLY A 303 -9.10 23.39 -4.01
N GLY A 304 -9.88 24.13 -4.81
CA GLY A 304 -9.39 25.29 -5.55
C GLY A 304 -8.84 26.39 -4.64
N GLU A 305 -9.62 26.77 -3.62
CA GLU A 305 -9.22 27.79 -2.63
C GLU A 305 -7.93 27.40 -1.88
N GLU A 306 -7.75 26.11 -1.58
CA GLU A 306 -6.52 25.60 -0.93
C GLU A 306 -5.30 25.71 -1.86
N LEU A 307 -5.46 25.47 -3.17
CA LEU A 307 -4.37 25.53 -4.16
C LEU A 307 -4.00 26.96 -4.57
N GLU A 308 -4.96 27.89 -4.60
CA GLU A 308 -4.69 29.31 -4.88
C GLU A 308 -3.67 29.89 -3.89
N VAL A 309 -3.84 29.61 -2.60
CA VAL A 309 -2.88 30.05 -1.57
C VAL A 309 -1.50 29.44 -1.78
N LEU A 310 -1.42 28.17 -2.22
CA LEU A 310 -0.14 27.53 -2.51
C LEU A 310 0.54 28.12 -3.75
N ALA A 311 -0.25 28.49 -4.76
CA ALA A 311 0.25 29.15 -5.97
C ALA A 311 0.82 30.53 -5.65
N ASP A 312 0.11 31.33 -4.84
CA ASP A 312 0.56 32.66 -4.38
C ASP A 312 1.88 32.59 -3.59
N GLU A 313 2.09 31.50 -2.86
CA GLU A 313 3.30 31.23 -2.07
C GLU A 313 4.41 30.52 -2.86
N GLY A 314 4.20 30.23 -4.15
CA GLY A 314 5.18 29.57 -5.02
C GLY A 314 5.49 28.12 -4.66
N ILE A 315 4.56 27.43 -3.96
CA ILE A 315 4.74 26.04 -3.53
C ILE A 315 4.29 25.09 -4.66
N PRO A 316 5.13 24.12 -5.07
CA PRO A 316 4.72 23.10 -6.02
C PRO A 316 3.53 22.28 -5.51
N PHE A 317 2.53 22.08 -6.36
CA PHE A 317 1.39 21.22 -6.01
C PHE A 317 0.91 20.35 -7.17
N SER A 318 0.20 19.29 -6.82
CA SER A 318 -0.52 18.47 -7.79
C SER A 318 -1.84 17.94 -7.21
N VAL A 319 -2.72 17.46 -8.09
CA VAL A 319 -4.03 16.93 -7.69
C VAL A 319 -4.16 15.47 -8.13
N VAL A 320 -4.69 14.65 -7.23
CA VAL A 320 -5.12 13.29 -7.51
C VAL A 320 -6.63 13.24 -7.31
N PRO A 321 -7.42 13.06 -8.39
CA PRO A 321 -8.86 13.00 -8.28
C PRO A 321 -9.30 11.75 -7.49
N GLY A 322 -10.48 11.85 -6.89
CA GLY A 322 -11.10 10.77 -6.14
C GLY A 322 -12.46 10.39 -6.71
N ILE A 323 -13.00 9.25 -6.26
CA ILE A 323 -14.39 8.92 -6.54
C ILE A 323 -15.27 9.87 -5.73
N THR A 324 -16.03 10.73 -6.39
CA THR A 324 -16.94 11.64 -5.69
C THR A 324 -18.11 10.88 -5.04
N ALA A 325 -18.71 11.44 -3.98
CA ALA A 325 -19.79 10.79 -3.25
C ALA A 325 -20.97 10.43 -4.15
N ALA A 326 -21.30 11.25 -5.15
CA ALA A 326 -22.34 10.90 -6.11
C ALA A 326 -22.03 9.64 -6.89
N ALA A 327 -20.83 9.50 -7.46
CA ALA A 327 -20.51 8.31 -8.25
C ALA A 327 -20.48 7.05 -7.39
N GLY A 328 -19.83 7.10 -6.21
CA GLY A 328 -19.69 5.93 -5.35
C GLY A 328 -20.98 5.57 -4.63
N ALA A 329 -21.61 6.52 -3.94
CA ALA A 329 -22.79 6.24 -3.11
C ALA A 329 -23.98 5.76 -3.94
N THR A 330 -24.22 6.35 -5.12
CA THR A 330 -25.37 5.92 -5.94
C THR A 330 -25.11 4.58 -6.62
N ALA A 331 -23.87 4.28 -7.05
CA ALA A 331 -23.50 2.97 -7.55
C ALA A 331 -23.69 1.86 -6.50
N TYR A 332 -23.27 2.10 -5.25
CA TYR A 332 -23.46 1.17 -4.13
C TYR A 332 -24.92 1.13 -3.64
N ALA A 333 -25.74 2.14 -3.95
CA ALA A 333 -27.17 2.14 -3.64
C ALA A 333 -28.02 1.48 -4.73
N GLY A 334 -27.43 1.03 -5.86
CA GLY A 334 -28.19 0.52 -7.00
C GLY A 334 -28.96 1.61 -7.76
N ILE A 335 -28.53 2.86 -7.67
CA ILE A 335 -29.17 4.02 -8.30
C ILE A 335 -28.21 4.59 -9.34
N PRO A 336 -28.39 4.29 -10.63
CA PRO A 336 -27.55 4.90 -11.67
C PRO A 336 -27.87 6.39 -11.79
N LEU A 337 -26.85 7.24 -12.00
CA LEU A 337 -27.05 8.68 -12.16
C LEU A 337 -27.76 9.05 -13.47
N THR A 338 -27.63 8.19 -14.48
CA THR A 338 -28.24 8.35 -15.81
C THR A 338 -28.79 7.02 -16.27
N HIS A 339 -29.92 7.05 -16.96
CA HIS A 339 -30.49 5.89 -17.64
C HIS A 339 -31.26 6.38 -18.86
N ARG A 340 -31.13 5.69 -19.99
CA ARG A 340 -31.61 6.15 -21.31
C ARG A 340 -33.08 6.60 -21.26
N ASP A 341 -33.91 5.85 -20.55
CA ASP A 341 -35.36 6.08 -20.48
C ASP A 341 -35.79 7.05 -19.36
N TYR A 342 -34.89 7.44 -18.44
CA TYR A 342 -35.24 8.21 -17.24
C TYR A 342 -34.53 9.55 -17.15
N ALA A 343 -33.22 9.59 -17.38
CA ALA A 343 -32.43 10.81 -17.23
C ALA A 343 -31.23 10.80 -18.19
N GLN A 344 -31.17 11.84 -19.04
CA GLN A 344 -30.07 12.08 -19.98
C GLN A 344 -28.96 12.96 -19.37
N SER A 345 -29.22 13.56 -18.20
CA SER A 345 -28.28 14.39 -17.49
C SER A 345 -28.38 14.18 -15.98
N ALA A 346 -27.26 14.42 -15.30
CA ALA A 346 -27.18 14.48 -13.84
C ALA A 346 -26.65 15.85 -13.44
N VAL A 347 -27.30 16.48 -12.47
CA VAL A 347 -26.94 17.81 -11.97
C VAL A 347 -26.51 17.69 -10.51
N PHE A 348 -25.32 18.16 -10.20
CA PHE A 348 -24.77 18.15 -8.84
C PHE A 348 -24.89 19.54 -8.23
N ILE A 349 -25.52 19.65 -7.07
CA ILE A 349 -25.67 20.92 -6.34
C ILE A 349 -25.29 20.77 -4.87
N THR A 350 -25.00 21.89 -4.23
CA THR A 350 -24.85 21.98 -2.77
C THR A 350 -26.11 22.59 -2.17
N GLY A 351 -26.64 21.98 -1.11
CA GLY A 351 -27.71 22.56 -0.30
C GLY A 351 -27.20 23.63 0.67
N HIS A 352 -25.88 23.77 0.85
CA HIS A 352 -25.29 24.85 1.62
C HIS A 352 -24.93 26.01 0.69
N CYS A 353 -25.76 27.06 0.68
CA CYS A 353 -25.40 28.36 0.10
C CYS A 353 -24.51 29.13 1.08
N GLN A 354 -23.54 29.90 0.58
CA GLN A 354 -22.86 30.90 1.41
C GLN A 354 -23.91 31.84 2.03
N LYS A 355 -23.64 32.39 3.23
CA LYS A 355 -24.60 33.19 4.01
C LYS A 355 -25.21 34.40 3.25
N ASP A 356 -24.61 34.82 2.14
CA ASP A 356 -25.07 35.90 1.25
C ASP A 356 -25.06 35.50 -0.25
N GLY A 357 -25.07 34.19 -0.53
CA GLY A 357 -25.04 33.66 -1.90
C GLY A 357 -26.39 33.73 -2.61
N LYS A 358 -26.37 33.82 -3.95
CA LYS A 358 -27.59 33.66 -4.75
C LYS A 358 -28.15 32.25 -4.58
N GLU A 359 -29.47 32.15 -4.41
CA GLU A 359 -30.18 30.88 -4.47
C GLU A 359 -29.95 30.20 -5.84
N PRO A 360 -29.98 28.86 -5.89
CA PRO A 360 -29.93 28.13 -7.16
C PRO A 360 -31.11 28.51 -8.07
N ASP A 361 -30.96 28.30 -9.38
CA ASP A 361 -32.07 28.42 -10.32
C ASP A 361 -33.03 27.24 -10.14
N TRP A 362 -33.99 27.40 -9.23
CA TRP A 362 -34.98 26.37 -8.90
C TRP A 362 -35.85 25.96 -10.09
N GLN A 363 -36.09 26.88 -11.03
CA GLN A 363 -36.84 26.59 -12.25
C GLN A 363 -36.08 25.58 -13.13
N GLN A 364 -34.76 25.76 -13.28
CA GLN A 364 -33.93 24.82 -14.01
C GLN A 364 -33.82 23.46 -13.29
N LEU A 365 -33.66 23.47 -11.97
CA LEU A 365 -33.51 22.24 -11.16
C LEU A 365 -34.79 21.41 -11.05
N ALA A 366 -35.96 22.04 -11.22
CA ALA A 366 -37.26 21.36 -11.23
C ALA A 366 -37.52 20.54 -12.52
N ALA A 367 -36.68 20.67 -13.54
CA ALA A 367 -36.82 19.94 -14.80
C ALA A 367 -36.89 18.40 -14.61
N THR A 368 -37.85 17.76 -15.27
CA THR A 368 -38.24 16.36 -15.01
C THR A 368 -37.33 15.31 -15.66
N SER A 369 -36.46 15.69 -16.59
CA SER A 369 -35.56 14.78 -17.33
C SER A 369 -34.13 14.71 -16.78
N GLN A 370 -33.93 15.19 -15.55
CA GLN A 370 -32.62 15.27 -14.89
C GLN A 370 -32.62 14.53 -13.55
N THR A 371 -31.52 13.83 -13.28
CA THR A 371 -31.22 13.32 -11.95
C THR A 371 -30.55 14.43 -11.15
N LEU A 372 -31.20 14.89 -10.09
CA LEU A 372 -30.64 15.90 -9.20
C LEU A 372 -29.93 15.23 -8.03
N VAL A 373 -28.69 15.62 -7.78
CA VAL A 373 -27.85 15.07 -6.72
C VAL A 373 -27.38 16.20 -5.81
N ILE A 374 -27.83 16.18 -4.56
CA ILE A 374 -27.67 17.28 -3.61
C ILE A 374 -26.72 16.87 -2.50
N TYR A 375 -25.59 17.56 -2.43
CA TYR A 375 -24.61 17.48 -1.35
C TYR A 375 -25.02 18.40 -0.21
N MET A 376 -24.73 18.03 1.04
CA MET A 376 -24.95 18.89 2.21
C MET A 376 -26.39 19.45 2.31
N GLY A 377 -27.37 18.74 1.76
CA GLY A 377 -28.76 19.21 1.65
C GLY A 377 -29.64 18.94 2.86
N LEU A 378 -29.19 18.08 3.78
CA LEU A 378 -30.07 17.50 4.80
C LEU A 378 -30.77 18.53 5.69
N MET A 379 -30.08 19.61 6.06
CA MET A 379 -30.63 20.68 6.89
C MET A 379 -31.60 21.62 6.15
N ARG A 380 -31.57 21.64 4.81
CA ARG A 380 -32.46 22.45 3.97
C ARG A 380 -33.47 21.61 3.18
N SER A 381 -33.65 20.33 3.53
CA SER A 381 -34.53 19.40 2.81
C SER A 381 -35.96 19.91 2.65
N GLU A 382 -36.53 20.55 3.68
CA GLU A 382 -37.88 21.15 3.63
C GLU A 382 -37.96 22.28 2.59
N HIS A 383 -36.97 23.17 2.59
CA HIS A 383 -36.91 24.25 1.61
C HIS A 383 -36.70 23.73 0.18
N ILE A 384 -35.79 22.76 -0.01
CA ILE A 384 -35.54 22.11 -1.30
C ILE A 384 -36.83 21.45 -1.83
N GLN A 385 -37.54 20.72 -0.97
CA GLN A 385 -38.80 20.08 -1.30
C GLN A 385 -39.82 21.11 -1.80
N GLN A 386 -40.03 22.17 -1.04
CA GLN A 386 -40.98 23.22 -1.38
C GLN A 386 -40.63 23.89 -2.72
N GLN A 387 -39.37 24.30 -2.90
CA GLN A 387 -38.94 25.00 -4.12
C GLN A 387 -39.09 24.13 -5.37
N LEU A 388 -38.72 22.85 -5.31
CA LEU A 388 -38.88 21.96 -6.47
C LEU A 388 -40.35 21.75 -6.84
N MET A 389 -41.24 21.62 -5.85
CA MET A 389 -42.68 21.47 -6.09
C MET A 389 -43.32 22.75 -6.64
N GLU A 390 -42.98 23.91 -6.07
CA GLU A 390 -43.46 25.22 -6.54
C GLU A 390 -43.10 25.48 -8.00
N HIS A 391 -41.92 25.01 -8.42
CA HIS A 391 -41.42 25.15 -9.79
C HIS A 391 -41.83 23.98 -10.72
N GLY A 392 -42.78 23.14 -10.29
CA GLY A 392 -43.48 22.18 -11.16
C GLY A 392 -42.91 20.76 -11.17
N ARG A 393 -41.97 20.42 -10.29
CA ARG A 393 -41.52 19.02 -10.13
C ARG A 393 -42.59 18.21 -9.41
N SER A 394 -42.92 17.04 -9.96
CA SER A 394 -43.99 16.19 -9.42
C SER A 394 -43.71 15.77 -7.99
N GLN A 395 -44.73 15.84 -7.13
CA GLN A 395 -44.64 15.36 -5.74
C GLN A 395 -44.36 13.85 -5.66
N ALA A 396 -44.77 13.10 -6.69
CA ALA A 396 -44.55 11.66 -6.80
C ALA A 396 -43.15 11.29 -7.31
N THR A 397 -42.30 12.25 -7.67
CA THR A 397 -40.95 11.96 -8.18
C THR A 397 -40.16 11.16 -7.14
N PRO A 398 -39.58 10.00 -7.51
CA PRO A 398 -38.79 9.18 -6.60
C PRO A 398 -37.56 9.91 -6.03
N ILE A 399 -37.30 9.71 -4.74
CA ILE A 399 -36.12 10.24 -4.04
C ILE A 399 -35.42 9.18 -3.21
N ALA A 400 -34.12 9.36 -3.02
CA ALA A 400 -33.31 8.58 -2.10
C ALA A 400 -32.40 9.48 -1.27
N ILE A 401 -32.25 9.16 0.02
CA ILE A 401 -31.23 9.71 0.90
C ILE A 401 -30.25 8.58 1.22
N ILE A 402 -29.00 8.73 0.79
CA ILE A 402 -27.94 7.74 0.96
C ILE A 402 -26.97 8.25 2.02
N GLU A 403 -26.97 7.61 3.18
CA GLU A 403 -26.09 7.92 4.29
C GLU A 403 -24.82 7.06 4.23
N ARG A 404 -23.67 7.68 4.51
CA ARG A 404 -22.37 6.98 4.64
C ARG A 404 -22.13 6.00 3.49
N GLY A 405 -22.41 6.47 2.26
CA GLY A 405 -22.34 5.66 1.05
C GLY A 405 -21.01 4.92 0.92
N THR A 406 -21.05 3.70 0.38
CA THR A 406 -19.93 2.76 0.20
C THR A 406 -19.38 2.10 1.47
N THR A 407 -19.71 2.62 2.65
CA THR A 407 -19.25 2.02 3.91
C THR A 407 -20.12 0.85 4.33
N SER A 408 -19.62 0.00 5.23
CA SER A 408 -20.38 -1.07 5.89
C SER A 408 -21.60 -0.58 6.68
N ARG A 409 -21.68 0.73 6.97
CA ARG A 409 -22.78 1.39 7.67
C ARG A 409 -23.68 2.18 6.72
N GLN A 410 -23.61 1.93 5.41
CA GLN A 410 -24.49 2.57 4.43
C GLN A 410 -25.95 2.31 4.78
N ARG A 411 -26.76 3.37 4.77
CA ARG A 411 -28.21 3.29 4.87
C ARG A 411 -28.85 4.08 3.74
N VAL A 412 -29.87 3.52 3.10
CA VAL A 412 -30.59 4.16 2.00
C VAL A 412 -32.05 4.29 2.41
N LEU A 413 -32.55 5.51 2.45
CA LEU A 413 -33.96 5.82 2.68
C LEU A 413 -34.58 6.22 1.34
N THR A 414 -35.70 5.62 0.96
CA THR A 414 -36.40 5.92 -0.31
C THR A 414 -37.82 6.36 -0.06
N GLY A 415 -38.33 7.21 -0.96
CA GLY A 415 -39.72 7.67 -0.94
C GLY A 415 -39.99 8.53 -2.16
N THR A 416 -40.91 9.48 -2.03
CA THR A 416 -41.24 10.46 -3.05
C THR A 416 -40.78 11.85 -2.64
N LEU A 417 -40.82 12.82 -3.57
CA LEU A 417 -40.48 14.21 -3.27
C LEU A 417 -41.36 14.78 -2.14
N ALA A 418 -42.60 14.32 -1.98
CA ALA A 418 -43.46 14.69 -0.86
C ALA A 418 -42.92 14.26 0.51
N ASP A 419 -42.12 13.19 0.55
CA ASP A 419 -41.61 12.59 1.78
C ASP A 419 -40.23 13.14 2.18
N LEU A 420 -39.61 13.99 1.33
CA LEU A 420 -38.21 14.37 1.47
C LEU A 420 -37.87 14.99 2.84
N ALA A 421 -38.67 15.94 3.31
CA ALA A 421 -38.46 16.61 4.59
C ALA A 421 -38.56 15.65 5.78
N GLU A 422 -39.47 14.68 5.72
CA GLU A 422 -39.68 13.72 6.80
C GLU A 422 -38.61 12.62 6.81
N LEU A 423 -38.24 12.09 5.63
CA LEU A 423 -37.12 11.17 5.49
C LEU A 423 -35.80 11.80 5.92
N ALA A 424 -35.61 13.10 5.67
CA ALA A 424 -34.42 13.81 6.08
C ALA A 424 -34.23 13.88 7.61
N LYS A 425 -35.33 13.97 8.39
CA LYS A 425 -35.26 13.94 9.87
C LYS A 425 -34.75 12.61 10.40
N GLN A 426 -34.96 11.53 9.66
CA GLN A 426 -34.52 10.19 10.04
C GLN A 426 -33.05 9.94 9.67
N ALA A 427 -32.49 10.75 8.77
CA ALA A 427 -31.15 10.55 8.24
C ALA A 427 -30.05 11.27 9.03
N VAL A 428 -28.81 10.79 8.89
CA VAL A 428 -27.63 11.40 9.52
C VAL A 428 -26.55 11.74 8.49
N SER A 429 -25.78 12.79 8.75
CA SER A 429 -24.64 13.16 7.92
C SER A 429 -23.44 12.22 8.14
N PRO A 430 -22.54 12.06 7.13
CA PRO A 430 -22.67 12.57 5.77
C PRO A 430 -23.72 11.79 4.95
N SER A 431 -24.56 12.52 4.22
CA SER A 431 -25.60 11.94 3.36
C SER A 431 -25.72 12.69 2.03
N LEU A 432 -26.21 11.97 1.02
CA LEU A 432 -26.46 12.47 -0.32
C LEU A 432 -27.94 12.30 -0.67
N ILE A 433 -28.58 13.35 -1.16
CA ILE A 433 -29.98 13.28 -1.62
C ILE A 433 -29.97 13.13 -3.14
N VAL A 434 -30.70 12.17 -3.66
CA VAL A 434 -30.88 11.92 -5.10
C VAL A 434 -32.36 12.03 -5.42
N ILE A 435 -32.72 12.83 -6.42
CA ILE A 435 -34.10 13.09 -6.84
C ILE A 435 -34.21 12.81 -8.33
N GLY A 436 -35.09 11.89 -8.72
CA GLY A 436 -35.33 11.55 -10.12
C GLY A 436 -35.77 10.10 -10.32
N GLU A 437 -36.34 9.83 -11.48
CA GLU A 437 -36.94 8.53 -11.80
C GLU A 437 -35.96 7.34 -11.75
N VAL A 438 -34.66 7.60 -11.89
CA VAL A 438 -33.60 6.59 -11.75
C VAL A 438 -33.57 5.93 -10.36
N VAL A 439 -34.12 6.58 -9.32
CA VAL A 439 -34.19 5.99 -7.98
C VAL A 439 -35.08 4.76 -7.95
N ALA A 440 -36.12 4.68 -8.78
CA ALA A 440 -37.00 3.52 -8.86
C ALA A 440 -36.26 2.24 -9.30
N LEU A 441 -35.12 2.37 -9.99
CA LEU A 441 -34.29 1.23 -10.41
C LEU A 441 -33.63 0.50 -9.23
N ARG A 442 -33.54 1.12 -8.05
CA ARG A 442 -32.97 0.51 -6.85
C ARG A 442 -33.58 -0.84 -6.53
N GLU A 443 -34.90 -0.99 -6.66
CA GLU A 443 -35.61 -2.26 -6.35
C GLU A 443 -35.06 -3.46 -7.15
N ARG A 444 -34.47 -3.19 -8.31
CA ARG A 444 -33.91 -4.21 -9.21
C ARG A 444 -32.39 -4.30 -9.15
N LEU A 445 -31.71 -3.20 -8.82
CA LEU A 445 -30.26 -3.05 -8.94
C LEU A 445 -29.52 -2.98 -7.60
N ALA A 446 -30.23 -2.91 -6.47
CA ALA A 446 -29.61 -2.95 -5.16
C ALA A 446 -28.81 -4.26 -4.99
N TRP A 447 -27.51 -4.13 -4.72
CA TRP A 447 -26.59 -5.26 -4.61
C TRP A 447 -25.74 -5.22 -3.33
N PHE A 448 -25.64 -4.06 -2.67
CA PHE A 448 -24.77 -3.83 -1.52
C PHE A 448 -25.59 -3.59 -0.24
N GLY A 449 -25.19 -4.25 0.86
CA GLY A 449 -25.75 -4.02 2.20
C GLY A 449 -27.13 -4.63 2.47
N GLU A 450 -27.86 -5.10 1.46
CA GLU A 450 -29.07 -5.88 1.66
C GLU A 450 -28.72 -7.37 1.81
N LYS A 451 -29.25 -8.02 2.85
CA LYS A 451 -29.20 -9.47 2.97
C LYS A 451 -29.99 -10.06 1.80
N SER A 452 -29.30 -10.48 0.75
CA SER A 452 -29.87 -11.26 -0.34
C SER A 452 -30.48 -12.54 0.23
N GLY A 453 -31.79 -12.55 0.51
CA GLY A 453 -32.46 -13.79 0.92
C GLY A 453 -33.73 -13.72 1.78
N GLU A 454 -34.64 -12.76 1.59
CA GLU A 454 -36.05 -12.94 2.00
C GLU A 454 -36.97 -12.46 0.87
N LYS A 455 -36.94 -13.17 -0.26
CA LYS A 455 -38.11 -13.17 -1.14
C LYS A 455 -39.15 -14.09 -0.49
N SER A 456 -40.23 -13.47 -0.01
CA SER A 456 -41.50 -14.08 0.37
C SER A 456 -41.81 -15.35 -0.40
N GLY A 457 -41.81 -16.49 0.29
CA GLY A 457 -42.29 -17.77 -0.23
C GLY A 457 -43.78 -17.67 -0.53
N GLN A 458 -44.12 -17.38 -1.78
CA GLN A 458 -45.41 -17.75 -2.33
C GLN A 458 -45.35 -19.24 -2.66
N GLN A 459 -46.04 -20.02 -1.83
CA GLN A 459 -46.42 -21.40 -2.09
C GLN A 459 -47.06 -21.49 -3.49
N ASN A 460 -46.42 -22.26 -4.37
CA ASN A 460 -47.13 -23.01 -5.39
C ASN A 460 -46.50 -24.40 -5.46
N ALA A 461 -47.26 -25.37 -4.98
CA ALA A 461 -46.97 -26.78 -5.11
C ALA A 461 -47.14 -27.20 -6.57
N ASN A 462 -46.13 -27.88 -7.13
CA ASN A 462 -46.36 -29.17 -7.79
C ASN A 462 -45.04 -29.95 -7.95
N PRO A 463 -45.10 -31.29 -7.95
CA PRO A 463 -43.96 -32.19 -7.87
C PRO A 463 -43.45 -32.62 -9.25
N ASP A 464 -42.35 -33.38 -9.21
CA ASP A 464 -41.70 -34.11 -10.30
C ASP A 464 -40.83 -33.29 -11.25
N LEU A 465 -39.51 -33.52 -11.14
CA LEU A 465 -38.75 -34.24 -12.16
C LEU A 465 -37.30 -34.45 -11.67
N ASP A 466 -36.97 -35.72 -11.42
CA ASP A 466 -35.61 -36.23 -11.35
C ASP A 466 -34.83 -35.95 -12.66
N GLY A 467 -33.53 -35.69 -12.53
CA GLY A 467 -32.55 -36.15 -13.53
C GLY A 467 -31.60 -35.12 -14.13
N CYS A 468 -30.31 -35.47 -14.02
CA CYS A 468 -29.19 -35.20 -14.93
C CYS A 468 -28.39 -33.88 -14.83
N ASP A 469 -27.18 -34.06 -14.29
CA ASP A 469 -25.87 -33.78 -14.90
C ASP A 469 -25.60 -32.41 -15.54
N LEU A 470 -24.65 -31.68 -14.96
CA LEU A 470 -23.85 -30.68 -15.67
C LEU A 470 -22.35 -30.96 -15.47
N LYS A 471 -21.75 -31.44 -16.57
CA LYS A 471 -20.33 -31.68 -16.78
C LYS A 471 -19.52 -30.39 -16.69
N LEU A 472 -18.37 -30.50 -16.02
CA LEU A 472 -17.22 -29.60 -16.10
C LEU A 472 -16.72 -29.49 -17.54
N VAL A 473 -16.60 -28.27 -18.05
CA VAL A 473 -15.85 -27.95 -19.27
C VAL A 473 -14.50 -27.37 -18.85
N GLN A 474 -13.43 -28.14 -19.08
CA GLN A 474 -12.07 -27.60 -19.20
C GLN A 474 -11.88 -27.06 -20.63
N LEU A 475 -11.30 -25.88 -20.77
CA LEU A 475 -10.76 -25.38 -22.02
C LEU A 475 -9.25 -25.16 -21.88
N ALA A 476 -8.58 -25.46 -22.99
CA ALA A 476 -7.18 -25.77 -23.20
C ALA A 476 -6.19 -24.63 -22.97
#